data_AF-A0A9D1C497-F1
#
_entry.id   AF-A0A9D1C497-F1
#
_cell.length_a   1.000
_cell.length_b   1.000
_cell.length_c   1.000
_cell.angle_alpha   90.00
_cell.angle_beta   90.00
_cell.angle_gamma   90.00
#
_symmetry.space_group_name_H-M   'P 1'
#
loop_
_entity.id
_entity.type
_entity.pdbx_description
1 polymer ?
#
loop_
_entity_poly.entity_id
_entity_poly.type
_entity_poly.pdbx_seq_one_letter_code
_entity_poly.pdbx_strand_id
1 'polypeptide(L)' 'MISSEMPELLGMCDRIYVMNEGKMVGEFTREEATQEGIMSAILKN' A
#
# COMPACT_ATOMS: atom_id res chain seq x y z
N MET A 1 -1.53 -9.04 -11.54
CA MET A 1 -2.66 -8.10 -11.77
C MET A 1 -2.12 -6.69 -11.61
N ILE A 2 -2.55 -5.75 -12.44
CA ILE A 2 -2.20 -4.34 -12.31
C ILE A 2 -3.54 -3.59 -12.23
N SER A 3 -3.75 -2.86 -11.14
CA SER A 3 -4.92 -2.00 -10.93
C SER A 3 -4.46 -0.66 -10.37
N SER A 4 -5.20 0.40 -10.70
CA SER A 4 -5.04 1.74 -10.15
C SER A 4 -6.06 2.07 -9.06
N GLU A 5 -7.04 1.20 -8.85
CA GLU A 5 -8.12 1.40 -7.88
C GLU A 5 -7.67 0.85 -6.52
N MET A 6 -7.46 1.75 -5.55
CA MET A 6 -7.04 1.37 -4.19
C MET A 6 -7.98 0.33 -3.54
N PRO A 7 -9.33 0.45 -3.65
CA PRO A 7 -10.23 -0.53 -3.05
C PRO A 7 -10.07 -1.94 -3.62
N GLU A 8 -9.77 -2.06 -4.91
CA GLU A 8 -9.55 -3.35 -5.57
C GLU A 8 -8.24 -3.98 -5.07
N LEU A 9 -7.16 -3.20 -5.00
CA LEU A 9 -5.87 -3.66 -4.47
C LEU A 9 -5.99 -4.13 -3.01
N LEU A 10 -6.64 -3.34 -2.15
CA LEU A 10 -6.91 -3.72 -0.76
C LEU A 10 -7.79 -4.97 -0.65
N GLY A 11 -8.76 -5.12 -1.55
CA GLY A 11 -9.65 -6.28 -1.59
C GLY A 11 -8.96 -7.57 -2.04
N MET A 12 -7.96 -7.48 -2.90
CA MET A 12 -7.34 -8.65 -3.55
C MET A 12 -5.98 -9.05 -2.98
N CYS A 13 -5.28 -8.15 -2.27
CA CYS A 13 -3.97 -8.42 -1.72
C CYS A 13 -4.03 -8.93 -0.26
N ASP A 14 -3.15 -9.88 0.06
CA ASP A 14 -2.93 -10.34 1.44
C ASP A 14 -1.82 -9.54 2.14
N ARG A 15 -0.85 -9.03 1.37
CA ARG A 15 0.29 -8.24 1.85
C ARG A 15 0.65 -7.19 0.82
N ILE A 16 0.89 -5.97 1.29
CA ILE A 16 1.12 -4.79 0.46
C ILE A 16 2.46 -4.18 0.82
N TYR A 17 3.33 -4.06 -0.18
CA TYR A 17 4.58 -3.32 -0.08
C TYR A 17 4.43 -2.00 -0.81
N VAL A 18 4.78 -0.91 -0.15
CA VAL A 18 4.72 0.43 -0.72
C VAL A 18 6.12 0.85 -1.10
N MET A 19 6.30 1.30 -2.34
CA MET A 19 7.58 1.80 -2.84
C MET A 19 7.45 3.27 -3.24
N ASN A 20 8.47 4.06 -2.90
CA ASN A 20 8.62 5.45 -3.34
C ASN A 20 10.09 5.67 -3.74
N GLU A 21 10.31 6.23 -4.93
CA GLU A 21 11.66 6.51 -5.49
C GLU A 21 12.65 5.33 -5.39
N GLY A 22 12.17 4.11 -5.67
CA GLY A 22 13.00 2.89 -5.63
C GLY A 22 13.33 2.39 -4.22
N LYS A 23 12.78 3.02 -3.17
CA LYS A 23 12.89 2.56 -1.78
C LYS A 23 11.58 1.96 -1.31
N MET A 24 11.67 0.95 -0.46
CA MET A 24 10.52 0.42 0.27
C MET A 24 10.20 1.38 1.42
N VAL A 25 8.99 1.92 1.43
CA VAL A 25 8.54 2.95 2.38
C VAL A 25 7.48 2.46 3.35
N GLY A 26 6.93 1.26 3.12
CA GLY A 26 5.97 0.65 4.02
C GLY A 26 5.68 -0.80 3.65
N GLU A 27 5.23 -1.54 4.65
CA GLU A 27 4.74 -2.90 4.52
C GLU A 27 3.50 -3.04 5.39
N PHE A 28 2.44 -3.63 4.82
CA PHE A 28 1.16 -3.79 5.48
C PHE A 28 0.62 -5.20 5.25
N THR A 29 0.10 -5.82 6.29
CA THR A 29 -0.81 -6.97 6.15
C THR A 29 -2.19 -6.50 5.67
N ARG A 30 -3.02 -7.41 5.18
CA ARG A 30 -4.40 -7.12 4.79
C ARG A 30 -5.21 -6.38 5.86
N GLU A 31 -5.00 -6.74 7.13
CA GLU A 31 -5.72 -6.16 8.27
C GLU A 31 -5.26 -4.72 8.59
N GLU A 32 -4.00 -4.41 8.33
CA GLU A 32 -3.39 -3.10 8.58
C GLU A 32 -3.53 -2.16 7.38
N ALA A 33 -3.69 -2.71 6.18
CA ALA A 33 -3.72 -1.97 4.94
C ALA A 33 -4.99 -1.12 4.82
N THR A 34 -4.82 0.16 5.10
CA THR A 34 -5.83 1.19 4.87
C THR A 34 -5.31 2.19 3.84
N GLN A 35 -6.22 2.81 3.10
CA GLN A 35 -5.85 3.87 2.16
C GLN A 35 -5.07 4.98 2.86
N GLU A 36 -5.53 5.42 4.03
CA GLU A 36 -4.86 6.46 4.81
C GLU A 36 -3.46 6.02 5.29
N GLY A 37 -3.32 4.78 5.78
CA GLY A 37 -2.04 4.21 6.21
C GLY A 37 -1.02 4.15 5.08
N ILE A 38 -1.43 3.69 3.89
CA ILE A 38 -0.58 3.63 2.70
C ILE A 38 -0.15 5.05 2.28
N MET A 39 -1.09 5.99 2.19
CA MET A 39 -0.78 7.38 1.84
C MET A 39 0.16 8.02 2.86
N SER A 40 -0.02 7.73 4.15
CA SER A 40 0.86 8.21 5.21
C SER A 40 2.29 7.69 5.05
N ALA A 41 2.48 6.42 4.67
CA ALA A 41 3.80 5.84 4.40
C ALA A 41 4.52 6.49 3.20
N ILE A 42 3.76 6.89 2.18
CA ILE A 42 4.28 7.60 1.00
C ILE A 42 4.74 9.01 1.38
N LEU A 43 3.93 9.74 2.15
CA LEU A 43 4.16 11.16 2.50
C LEU A 43 5.20 11.39 3.59
N LYS A 44 5.47 10.38 4.44
CA LYS A 44 6.42 10.48 5.56
C LYS A 44 7.88 10.19 5.17
N ASN A 45 8.15 9.82 3.92
CA ASN A 45 9.50 9.52 3.41
C ASN A 45 10.01 10.59 2.45
#